data_AF-A0A1I5FWK3-F1
#
_entry.id   AF-A0A1I5FWK3-F1
#
_cell.length_a   1.000
_cell.length_b   1.000
_cell.length_c   1.000
_cell.angle_alpha   90.00
_cell.angle_beta   90.00
_cell.angle_gamma   90.00
#
_symmetry.space_group_name_H-M   'P 1'
#
loop_
_entity.id
_entity.type
_entity.pdbx_description
1 polymer ?
#
loop_
_entity_poly.entity_id
_entity_poly.type
_entity_poly.pdbx_seq_one_letter_code
_entity_poly.pdbx_strand_id
1 'polypeptide(L)'
;MPDYGHDLLFGAFVTPSATGVAHTLAVTAAADRAGLDLVTYQDHPYQAAFLDTWTLMAYAAARTERVHLAGNVLNLPLRPRRCWRSPSRRSTSSPAAGSSSVSGRGPSGTPSRPPGAGG
;
A
#
# COMPACT_ATOMS: atom_id res chain seq x y z
N MET A 1 12.77 21.40 16.54
CA MET A 1 12.11 20.09 16.69
C MET A 1 11.98 19.48 15.31
N PRO A 2 12.60 18.31 15.04
CA PRO A 2 12.72 17.74 13.70
C PRO A 2 11.47 16.99 13.20
N ASP A 3 10.43 16.85 14.03
CA ASP A 3 9.19 16.10 13.77
C ASP A 3 7.99 17.00 13.38
N TYR A 4 8.18 18.32 13.29
CA TYR A 4 7.13 19.30 12.95
C TYR A 4 5.87 19.21 13.84
N GLY A 5 5.96 18.64 15.04
CA GLY A 5 4.82 18.43 15.94
C GLY A 5 3.90 17.26 15.54
N HIS A 6 4.36 16.36 14.67
CA HIS A 6 3.65 15.13 14.33
C HIS A 6 4.14 13.96 15.18
N ASP A 7 3.20 13.11 15.60
CA ASP A 7 3.51 11.84 16.26
C ASP A 7 4.34 10.95 15.31
N LEU A 8 5.38 10.32 15.84
CA LEU A 8 6.19 9.37 15.10
C LEU A 8 5.40 8.09 14.88
N LEU A 9 5.27 7.69 13.61
CA LEU A 9 4.64 6.43 13.21
C LEU A 9 5.72 5.43 12.81
N PHE A 10 5.57 4.19 13.24
CA PHE A 10 6.46 3.08 12.91
C PHE A 10 5.74 2.08 12.02
N GLY A 11 6.45 1.55 11.02
CA GLY A 11 5.83 0.62 10.08
C GLY A 11 6.79 -0.35 9.42
N ALA A 12 6.20 -1.39 8.82
CA ALA A 12 6.92 -2.41 8.08
C ALA A 12 6.76 -2.21 6.56
N PHE A 13 7.85 -2.42 5.83
CA PHE A 13 7.86 -2.47 4.37
C PHE A 13 7.96 -3.91 3.91
N VAL A 14 6.90 -4.40 3.25
CA VAL A 14 6.73 -5.81 2.92
C VAL A 14 6.80 -6.01 1.40
N THR A 15 7.64 -6.94 0.98
CA THR A 15 7.68 -7.37 -0.43
C THR A 15 6.53 -8.33 -0.72
N PRO A 16 5.65 -8.02 -1.69
CA PRO A 16 4.45 -8.80 -1.95
C PRO A 16 4.75 -9.97 -2.91
N SER A 17 5.58 -10.92 -2.50
CA SER A 17 5.99 -12.04 -3.38
C SER A 17 4.82 -12.96 -3.73
N ALA A 18 4.63 -13.23 -5.03
CA ALA A 18 3.62 -14.17 -5.54
C ALA A 18 3.92 -15.63 -5.17
N THR A 19 5.21 -16.00 -5.03
CA THR A 19 5.60 -17.34 -4.56
C THR A 19 5.63 -17.44 -3.03
N GLY A 20 5.52 -16.31 -2.33
CA GLY A 20 5.66 -16.20 -0.88
C GLY A 20 4.42 -15.65 -0.17
N VAL A 21 3.21 -15.89 -0.70
CA VAL A 21 1.97 -15.27 -0.20
C VAL A 21 1.76 -15.49 1.30
N ALA A 22 1.96 -16.72 1.77
CA ALA A 22 1.82 -17.05 3.19
C ALA A 22 2.80 -16.26 4.07
N HIS A 23 4.04 -16.08 3.61
CA HIS A 23 5.05 -15.29 4.31
C HIS A 23 4.68 -13.80 4.33
N THR A 24 4.28 -13.23 3.18
CA THR A 24 3.81 -11.84 3.10
C THR A 24 2.69 -11.58 4.10
N LEU A 25 1.68 -12.45 4.17
CA LEU A 25 0.56 -12.32 5.11
C LEU A 25 0.97 -12.54 6.57
N ALA A 26 1.91 -13.47 6.83
CA ALA A 26 2.42 -13.72 8.17
C ALA A 26 3.16 -12.49 8.73
N VAL A 27 3.97 -11.82 7.90
CA VAL A 27 4.65 -10.58 8.27
C VAL A 27 3.65 -9.46 8.54
N THR A 28 2.64 -9.29 7.68
CA THR A 28 1.57 -8.31 7.91
C THR A 28 0.85 -8.55 9.24
N ALA A 29 0.45 -9.79 9.52
CA ALA A 29 -0.24 -10.12 10.76
C ALA A 29 0.68 -9.98 11.98
N ALA A 30 1.98 -10.25 11.84
CA ALA A 30 2.95 -10.03 12.91
C ALA A 30 3.12 -8.53 13.21
N ALA A 31 3.17 -7.68 12.18
CA ALA A 31 3.24 -6.23 12.33
C ALA A 31 2.00 -5.67 13.04
N ASP A 32 0.80 -6.12 12.68
CA ASP A 32 -0.46 -5.74 13.33
C ASP A 32 -0.47 -6.13 14.82
N ARG A 33 -0.07 -7.37 15.15
CA ARG A 33 0.02 -7.84 16.55
C ARG A 33 1.14 -7.15 17.34
N ALA A 34 2.20 -6.72 16.67
CA ALA A 34 3.30 -5.98 17.30
C ALA A 34 2.93 -4.51 17.58
N GLY A 35 1.77 -4.04 17.13
CA GLY A 35 1.32 -2.66 17.34
C GLY A 35 2.03 -1.65 16.45
N LEU A 36 2.50 -2.06 15.27
CA LEU A 36 2.98 -1.10 14.27
C LEU A 36 1.81 -0.29 13.70
N ASP A 37 2.09 0.97 13.37
CA ASP A 37 1.08 1.89 12.83
C ASP A 37 0.82 1.59 11.35
N LEU A 38 1.86 1.21 10.60
CA LEU A 38 1.77 1.00 9.14
C LEU A 38 2.35 -0.34 8.68
N VAL A 39 1.70 -0.92 7.67
CA VAL A 39 2.29 -1.93 6.78
C VAL A 39 2.14 -1.45 5.35
N THR A 40 3.25 -1.43 4.62
CA THR A 40 3.27 -0.93 3.24
C THR A 40 3.80 -1.98 2.27
N TYR A 41 3.27 -1.99 1.05
CA TYR A 41 3.58 -2.99 0.03
C TYR A 41 4.06 -2.36 -1.27
N GLN A 42 5.03 -3.00 -1.92
CA GLN A 42 5.50 -2.59 -3.24
C GLN A 42 4.39 -2.61 -4.29
N ASP A 43 4.15 -1.49 -4.99
CA ASP A 43 3.20 -1.41 -6.11
C ASP A 43 3.92 -1.43 -7.46
N HIS A 44 4.26 -2.64 -7.91
CA HIS A 44 4.90 -2.88 -9.21
C HIS A 44 3.98 -3.75 -10.08
N PRO A 45 2.90 -3.18 -10.65
CA PRO A 45 1.91 -3.95 -11.41
C PRO A 45 2.48 -4.62 -12.67
N TYR A 46 3.65 -4.18 -13.14
CA TYR A 46 4.39 -4.80 -14.25
C TYR A 46 5.29 -5.96 -13.81
N GLN A 47 5.48 -6.19 -12.52
CA GLN A 47 6.36 -7.24 -12.01
C GLN A 47 5.55 -8.51 -11.73
N ALA A 48 5.63 -9.47 -12.65
CA ALA A 48 4.84 -10.71 -12.57
C ALA A 48 5.11 -11.56 -11.30
N ALA A 49 6.26 -11.36 -10.66
CA ALA A 49 6.60 -12.03 -9.40
C ALA A 49 5.91 -11.40 -8.17
N PHE A 50 5.22 -10.27 -8.32
CA PHE A 50 4.55 -9.57 -7.22
C PHE A 50 3.03 -9.76 -7.28
N LEU A 51 2.41 -9.82 -6.11
CA LEU A 51 0.96 -9.82 -5.95
C LEU A 51 0.40 -8.45 -6.33
N ASP A 52 -0.82 -8.44 -6.87
CA ASP A 52 -1.54 -7.18 -7.06
C ASP A 52 -1.77 -6.48 -5.72
N THR A 53 -1.24 -5.26 -5.59
CA THR A 53 -1.22 -4.50 -4.34
C THR A 53 -2.62 -4.19 -3.80
N TRP A 54 -3.60 -3.85 -4.65
CA TRP A 54 -4.96 -3.56 -4.19
C TRP A 54 -5.65 -4.80 -3.65
N THR A 55 -5.55 -5.90 -4.38
CA THR A 55 -6.10 -7.20 -3.98
C THR A 55 -5.47 -7.68 -2.67
N LEU A 56 -4.14 -7.58 -2.54
CA LEU A 56 -3.43 -7.91 -1.32
C LEU A 56 -3.88 -7.05 -0.14
N MET A 57 -3.96 -5.73 -0.31
CA MET A 57 -4.39 -4.81 0.76
C MET A 57 -5.83 -5.07 1.19
N ALA A 58 -6.75 -5.30 0.26
CA ALA A 58 -8.14 -5.63 0.59
C ALA A 58 -8.24 -6.94 1.38
N TYR A 59 -7.48 -7.96 0.97
CA TYR A 59 -7.44 -9.25 1.67
C TYR A 59 -6.81 -9.16 3.06
N ALA A 60 -5.71 -8.40 3.18
CA ALA A 60 -5.01 -8.16 4.43
C ALA A 60 -5.85 -7.33 5.40
N ALA A 61 -6.54 -6.29 4.93
CA ALA A 61 -7.41 -5.45 5.75
C ALA A 61 -8.52 -6.25 6.42
N ALA A 62 -9.02 -7.31 5.78
CA ALA A 62 -10.02 -8.21 6.36
C ALA A 62 -9.46 -9.13 7.47
N ARG A 63 -8.13 -9.14 7.69
CA ARG A 63 -7.42 -10.05 8.61
C ARG A 63 -6.55 -9.33 9.63
N THR A 64 -6.58 -8.01 9.64
CA THR A 64 -5.86 -7.15 10.59
C THR A 64 -6.85 -6.23 11.26
N GLU A 65 -6.55 -5.82 12.50
CA GLU A 65 -7.49 -5.03 13.29
C GLU A 65 -7.07 -3.57 13.46
N ARG A 66 -5.76 -3.28 13.48
CA ARG A 66 -5.24 -1.99 13.93
C ARG A 66 -4.39 -1.29 12.88
N VAL A 67 -3.56 -2.04 12.16
CA VAL A 67 -2.54 -1.48 11.28
C VAL A 67 -3.12 -0.78 10.06
N HIS A 68 -2.55 0.36 9.68
CA HIS A 68 -2.85 1.03 8.43
C HIS A 68 -2.11 0.37 7.26
N LEU A 69 -2.84 0.07 6.18
CA LEU A 69 -2.27 -0.54 4.98
C LEU A 69 -2.10 0.49 3.86
N ALA A 70 -0.96 0.48 3.18
CA ALA A 70 -0.73 1.35 2.02
C ALA A 70 0.17 0.72 0.94
N GLY A 71 0.04 1.21 -0.29
CA GLY A 71 1.00 0.94 -1.37
C GLY A 71 2.22 1.87 -1.25
N ASN A 72 3.43 1.35 -1.49
CA ASN A 72 4.68 2.06 -1.40
C ASN A 72 5.70 1.56 -2.45
N VAL A 73 6.06 2.32 -3.46
CA VAL A 73 5.43 3.57 -3.90
C VAL A 73 4.30 3.24 -4.86
N LEU A 74 3.13 3.88 -4.70
CA LEU A 74 1.99 3.64 -5.58
C LEU A 74 2.29 4.06 -7.03
N ASN A 75 2.10 3.14 -7.98
CA ASN A 75 2.35 3.36 -9.41
C ASN A 75 1.16 4.08 -10.06
N LEU A 76 1.07 5.38 -9.81
CA LEU A 76 -0.03 6.22 -10.32
C LEU A 76 -0.25 6.13 -11.84
N PRO A 77 0.79 6.07 -12.71
CA PRO A 77 0.60 5.95 -14.16
C PRO A 77 -0.16 4.68 -14.59
N LEU A 78 0.01 3.56 -13.88
CA LEU A 78 -0.59 2.27 -14.23
C LEU A 78 -1.83 1.93 -13.38
N ARG A 79 -2.27 2.84 -12.51
CA ARG A 79 -3.44 2.66 -11.65
C ARG A 79 -4.57 3.62 -12.08
N PRO A 80 -5.79 3.12 -12.40
CA PRO A 80 -6.89 3.99 -12.81
C PRO A 80 -7.17 5.09 -11.78
N ARG A 81 -7.48 6.33 -12.20
CA ARG A 81 -7.68 7.47 -11.27
C ARG A 81 -8.69 7.19 -10.15
N ARG A 82 -9.65 6.30 -10.38
CA ARG A 82 -10.68 5.92 -9.40
C ARG A 82 -10.15 5.11 -8.21
N CYS A 83 -9.02 4.41 -8.33
CA CYS A 83 -8.53 3.56 -7.24
C CYS A 83 -7.68 4.29 -6.19
N TRP A 84 -7.07 5.44 -6.51
CA TRP A 84 -6.27 6.21 -5.54
C TRP A 84 -6.98 7.47 -5.02
N ARG A 85 -7.97 8.00 -5.76
CA ARG A 85 -8.67 9.21 -5.34
C ARG A 85 -9.57 8.87 -4.15
N SER A 86 -9.39 9.58 -3.03
CA SER A 86 -10.36 9.54 -1.93
C SER A 86 -11.76 9.77 -2.51
N PRO A 87 -12.78 9.05 -2.03
CA PRO A 87 -14.16 9.38 -2.39
C PRO A 87 -14.31 10.88 -2.10
N SER A 88 -14.58 11.70 -3.12
CA SER A 88 -14.97 13.08 -2.84
C SER A 88 -16.18 12.95 -1.93
N ARG A 89 -16.04 13.38 -0.67
CA ARG A 89 -17.14 13.47 0.28
C ARG A 89 -18.24 14.19 -0.48
N ARG A 90 -19.26 13.44 -0.92
CA ARG A 90 -20.47 14.06 -1.46
C ARG A 90 -20.95 14.87 -0.27
N SER A 91 -21.06 16.18 -0.43
CA SER A 91 -21.50 17.07 0.64
C SER A 91 -22.95 16.74 0.97
N THR A 92 -23.15 15.71 1.78
CA THR A 92 -24.33 15.49 2.58
C THR A 92 -23.85 15.69 4.00
N SER A 93 -24.24 16.81 4.58
CA SER A 93 -24.02 17.18 5.96
C SER A 93 -24.44 16.03 6.89
N SER A 94 -23.48 15.31 7.45
CA SER A 94 -23.62 14.60 8.72
C SER A 94 -22.24 14.22 9.29
N PRO A 95 -21.97 14.43 10.59
CA PRO A 95 -20.67 14.15 11.20
C PRO A 95 -20.67 12.80 11.92
N ALA A 96 -19.70 11.94 11.61
CA ALA A 96 -19.02 11.00 12.52
C ALA A 96 -18.18 9.99 11.71
N ALA A 97 -17.15 9.44 12.36
CA ALA A 97 -16.18 8.43 11.89
C ALA A 97 -15.05 8.94 10.98
N GLY A 98 -13.92 9.26 11.61
CA GLY A 98 -12.63 9.46 10.96
C GLY A 98 -11.99 8.12 10.62
N SER A 99 -11.55 7.97 9.38
CA SER A 99 -10.53 6.99 9.00
C SER A 99 -9.45 7.73 8.23
N SER A 100 -8.23 7.70 8.78
CA SER A 100 -7.06 8.31 8.15
C SER A 100 -6.42 7.29 7.21
N SER A 101 -6.31 7.64 5.94
CA SER A 101 -5.55 6.89 4.94
C SER A 101 -4.24 7.62 4.67
N VAL A 102 -3.12 6.93 4.81
CA VAL A 102 -1.79 7.48 4.50
C VAL A 102 -1.39 6.99 3.10
N SER A 103 -1.09 7.94 2.21
CA SER A 103 -0.66 7.65 0.83
C SER A 103 0.74 8.22 0.62
N GLY A 104 1.74 7.34 0.58
CA GLY A 104 3.09 7.67 0.14
C GLY A 104 3.14 7.80 -1.38
N ARG A 105 3.63 8.94 -1.88
CA ARG A 105 3.77 9.24 -3.32
C ARG A 105 5.26 9.35 -3.67
N GLY A 106 5.65 8.83 -4.82
CA GLY A 106 7.00 8.93 -5.37
C GLY A 106 7.08 8.30 -6.77
N PRO A 107 8.23 8.38 -7.46
CA PRO A 107 8.43 7.69 -8.72
C PRO A 107 8.63 6.19 -8.47
N SER A 108 7.63 5.36 -8.77
CA SER A 108 7.83 3.92 -8.90
C SER A 108 8.84 3.66 -10.03
N GLY A 109 9.77 2.72 -9.85
CA GLY A 109 10.83 2.41 -10.81
C GLY A 109 10.34 2.25 -12.25
N THR A 110 11.23 2.51 -13.22
CA THR A 110 10.89 2.38 -14.64
C THR A 110 10.80 0.90 -15.05
N PRO A 111 9.86 0.53 -15.94
CA PRO A 111 9.85 -0.81 -16.52
C PRO A 111 11.14 -1.01 -17.33
N SER A 112 11.92 -2.03 -17.00
CA SER A 112 13.04 -2.46 -17.82
C SER A 112 12.52 -3.08 -19.13
N ARG A 113 13.04 -2.59 -20.26
CA ARG A 113 12.72 -3.11 -21.60
C ARG A 113 13.17 -4.57 -21.68
N PRO A 114 12.35 -5.52 -22.17
CA PRO A 114 12.82 -6.87 -22.41
C PRO A 114 13.96 -6.85 -23.46
N PRO A 115 15.04 -7.61 -23.27
CA PRO A 115 16.09 -7.73 -24.27
C PRO A 115 15.54 -8.56 -25.44
N GLY A 116 15.34 -7.95 -26.61
CA GLY A 116 15.01 -8.72 -27.82
C GLY A 116 14.21 -8.02 -28.94
N ALA A 117 13.65 -6.83 -28.74
CA ALA A 117 12.95 -6.13 -29.82
C ALA A 117 13.90 -5.20 -30.59
N GLY A 118 14.60 -5.78 -31.56
CA GLY A 118 15.39 -5.08 -32.57
C GLY A 118 15.57 -6.00 -33.79
N GLY A 119 14.77 -5.75 -34.81
CA GLY A 119 14.82 -6.34 -36.15
C GLY A 119 14.29 -5.31 -37.13
#